data_AF-A0A5M8RRQ0-F1
#
_entry.id   AF-A0A5M8RRQ0-F1
#
_cell.length_a   1.000
_cell.length_b   1.000
_cell.length_c   1.000
_cell.angle_alpha   90.00
_cell.angle_beta   90.00
_cell.angle_gamma   90.00
#
_symmetry.space_group_name_H-M   'P 1'
#
loop_
_entity.id
_entity.type
_entity.pdbx_description
1 polymer ?
#
loop_
_entity_poly.entity_id
_entity_poly.type
_entity_poly.pdbx_seq_one_letter_code
_entity_poly.pdbx_strand_id
1 'polypeptide(L)'
;MTSIIAIPMYRVSPQKWEEEFEIILDKKYQEFDATEEQIEKYKERTRKTEYYHWKYNDVVAWIELYLDFSVVKARAFTTNIKRFNRGFRPIYKNNSKIAFEVRINKNKSNNEIVDDIISGIESWKNYYYKNRWIDYSFLSSVSWRDLVEKAIKS
;
A
#
# COMPACT_ATOMS: atom_id res chain seq x y z
N MET A 1 13.25 0.84 18.90
CA MET A 1 13.12 1.15 17.47
C MET A 1 11.75 1.76 17.26
N THR A 2 11.68 3.08 17.10
CA THR A 2 10.42 3.82 16.94
C THR A 2 10.09 3.92 15.46
N SER A 3 9.66 2.81 14.86
CA SER A 3 8.95 2.86 13.58
C SER A 3 7.62 3.56 13.86
N ILE A 4 7.38 4.72 13.25
CA ILE A 4 6.19 5.53 13.56
C ILE A 4 5.02 5.07 12.71
N ILE A 5 5.26 4.73 11.44
CA ILE A 5 4.20 4.35 10.50
C ILE A 5 4.72 3.37 9.46
N ALA A 6 3.99 2.27 9.24
CA ALA A 6 4.21 1.37 8.11
C ALA A 6 3.07 1.51 7.10
N ILE A 7 3.42 1.79 5.84
CA ILE A 7 2.48 1.98 4.73
C ILE A 7 2.60 0.77 3.79
N PRO A 8 1.53 -0.01 3.60
CA PRO A 8 1.53 -1.10 2.63
C PRO A 8 1.49 -0.54 1.20
N MET A 9 2.31 -1.13 0.33
CA MET A 9 2.22 -0.95 -1.12
C MET A 9 1.59 -2.18 -1.74
N TYR A 10 0.59 -1.96 -2.58
CA TYR A 10 -0.20 -2.99 -3.23
C TYR A 10 0.13 -3.12 -4.71
N ARG A 11 -0.14 -4.31 -5.26
CA ARG A 11 0.06 -4.60 -6.68
C ARG A 11 -0.72 -3.65 -7.61
N VAL A 12 -1.99 -3.38 -7.28
CA VAL A 12 -2.96 -2.56 -8.05
C VAL A 12 -3.89 -1.79 -7.10
N SER A 13 -4.68 -0.84 -7.60
CA SER A 13 -5.71 -0.15 -6.80
C SER A 13 -6.88 -1.09 -6.44
N PRO A 14 -7.71 -0.75 -5.44
CA PRO A 14 -8.91 -1.52 -5.11
C PRO A 14 -9.83 -1.70 -6.33
N GLN A 15 -10.18 -0.62 -7.02
CA GLN A 15 -11.03 -0.65 -8.22
C GLN A 15 -10.47 -1.59 -9.30
N LYS A 16 -9.18 -1.49 -9.60
CA LYS A 16 -8.54 -2.36 -10.60
C LYS A 16 -8.48 -3.82 -10.15
N TRP A 17 -8.35 -4.06 -8.84
CA TRP A 17 -8.41 -5.42 -8.30
C TRP A 17 -9.80 -6.03 -8.50
N GLU A 18 -10.85 -5.25 -8.26
CA GLU A 18 -12.24 -5.67 -8.46
C GLU A 18 -12.51 -6.01 -9.92
N GLU A 19 -12.07 -5.17 -10.86
CA GLU A 19 -12.14 -5.43 -12.30
C GLU A 19 -11.43 -6.76 -12.68
N GLU A 20 -10.20 -6.96 -12.20
CA GLU A 20 -9.45 -8.19 -12.47
C GLU A 20 -10.10 -9.43 -11.83
N PHE A 21 -10.73 -9.28 -10.67
CA PHE A 21 -11.48 -10.36 -10.01
C PHE A 21 -12.70 -10.77 -10.84
N GLU A 22 -13.53 -9.82 -11.27
CA GLU A 22 -14.72 -10.12 -12.08
C GLU A 22 -14.34 -10.79 -13.41
N ILE A 23 -13.28 -10.35 -14.08
CA ILE A 23 -12.79 -11.00 -15.32
C ILE A 23 -12.40 -12.46 -15.09
N ILE A 24 -11.73 -12.76 -13.97
CA ILE A 24 -11.32 -14.13 -13.62
C ILE A 24 -12.54 -14.97 -13.24
N LEU A 25 -13.47 -14.38 -12.49
CA LEU A 25 -14.72 -15.02 -12.10
C LEU A 25 -15.55 -15.41 -13.32
N ASP A 26 -15.71 -14.49 -14.27
CA ASP A 26 -16.41 -14.73 -15.53
C ASP A 26 -15.77 -15.87 -16.31
N LYS A 27 -14.45 -15.84 -16.51
CA LYS A 27 -13.73 -16.91 -17.20
C LYS A 27 -13.86 -18.26 -16.51
N LYS A 28 -13.79 -18.29 -15.18
CA LYS A 28 -13.90 -19.52 -14.38
C LYS A 28 -15.23 -20.25 -14.63
N TYR A 29 -16.32 -19.50 -14.84
CA TYR A 29 -17.65 -20.06 -15.00
C TYR A 29 -18.15 -20.09 -16.46
N GLN A 30 -17.41 -19.53 -17.42
CA GLN A 30 -17.74 -19.60 -18.85
C GLN A 30 -17.76 -21.03 -19.41
N GLU A 31 -16.98 -21.94 -18.81
CA GLU A 31 -16.87 -23.33 -19.26
C GLU A 31 -17.77 -24.31 -18.48
N PHE A 32 -18.60 -23.80 -17.57
CA PHE A 32 -19.50 -24.64 -16.78
C PHE A 32 -20.73 -25.01 -17.60
N ASP A 33 -21.04 -26.30 -17.64
CA ASP A 33 -22.30 -26.80 -18.20
C ASP A 33 -23.44 -26.56 -17.19
N ALA A 34 -23.91 -25.31 -17.13
CA ALA A 34 -24.92 -24.82 -16.21
C ALA A 34 -25.76 -23.71 -16.87
N THR A 35 -26.96 -23.46 -16.35
CA THR A 35 -27.78 -22.34 -16.83
C THR A 35 -27.19 -21.00 -16.40
N GLU A 36 -27.50 -19.92 -17.12
CA GLU A 36 -27.06 -18.56 -16.74
C GLU A 36 -27.46 -18.20 -15.30
N GLU A 37 -28.64 -18.61 -14.86
CA GLU A 37 -29.13 -18.35 -13.50
C GLU A 37 -28.31 -19.11 -12.44
N GLN A 38 -27.88 -20.34 -12.75
CA GLN A 38 -27.01 -21.11 -11.87
C GLN A 38 -25.61 -20.49 -11.81
N ILE A 39 -25.07 -20.06 -12.96
CA ILE A 39 -23.79 -19.37 -13.06
C ILE A 39 -23.82 -18.09 -12.21
N GLU A 40 -24.86 -17.28 -12.32
CA GLU A 40 -24.94 -16.04 -11.54
C GLU A 40 -25.05 -16.31 -10.03
N LYS A 41 -25.81 -17.33 -9.60
CA LYS A 41 -25.83 -17.76 -8.20
C LYS A 41 -24.45 -18.20 -7.69
N TYR A 42 -23.66 -18.89 -8.52
CA TYR A 42 -22.28 -19.25 -8.17
C TYR A 42 -21.36 -18.03 -8.08
N LYS A 43 -21.49 -17.08 -9.02
CA LYS A 43 -20.74 -15.82 -8.99
C LYS A 43 -21.08 -15.01 -7.73
N GLU A 44 -22.34 -14.83 -7.39
CA GLU A 44 -22.75 -14.15 -6.16
C GLU A 44 -22.19 -14.81 -4.91
N ARG A 45 -22.24 -16.15 -4.82
CA ARG A 45 -21.66 -16.87 -3.69
C ARG A 45 -20.15 -16.66 -3.61
N THR A 46 -19.47 -16.68 -4.75
CA THR A 46 -18.02 -16.45 -4.83
C THR A 46 -17.68 -15.00 -4.49
N ARG A 47 -18.47 -14.02 -4.92
CA ARG A 47 -18.32 -12.62 -4.47
C ARG A 47 -18.46 -12.53 -2.96
N LYS A 48 -19.51 -13.09 -2.37
CA LYS A 48 -19.73 -13.03 -0.91
C LYS A 48 -18.62 -13.68 -0.09
N THR A 49 -17.93 -14.70 -0.63
CA THR A 49 -16.90 -15.46 0.08
C THR A 49 -15.48 -14.99 -0.23
N GLU A 50 -15.18 -14.68 -1.49
CA GLU A 50 -13.85 -14.33 -1.99
C GLU A 50 -13.64 -12.84 -2.28
N TYR A 51 -14.68 -12.05 -2.55
CA TYR A 51 -14.53 -10.60 -2.80
C TYR A 51 -14.04 -9.86 -1.55
N TYR A 52 -14.45 -10.33 -0.36
CA TYR A 52 -13.95 -9.81 0.92
C TYR A 52 -12.43 -9.99 1.09
N HIS A 53 -11.81 -10.84 0.27
CA HIS A 53 -10.37 -11.05 0.22
C HIS A 53 -9.62 -10.01 -0.64
N TRP A 54 -10.26 -8.92 -1.06
CA TRP A 54 -9.56 -7.69 -1.52
C TRP A 54 -8.52 -7.21 -0.49
N LYS A 55 -8.73 -7.53 0.79
CA LYS A 55 -7.78 -7.37 1.90
C LYS A 55 -6.41 -8.06 1.65
N TYR A 56 -6.33 -8.95 0.66
CA TYR A 56 -5.12 -9.64 0.21
C TYR A 56 -4.73 -9.27 -1.22
N ASN A 57 -5.08 -8.06 -1.69
CA ASN A 57 -4.33 -7.43 -2.76
C ASN A 57 -2.84 -7.55 -2.39
N ASP A 58 -2.06 -8.29 -3.19
CA ASP A 58 -0.75 -8.76 -2.78
C ASP A 58 0.10 -7.55 -2.37
N VAL A 59 0.36 -7.41 -1.06
CA VAL A 59 1.25 -6.37 -0.56
C VAL A 59 2.62 -6.72 -1.11
N VAL A 60 3.18 -5.84 -1.94
CA VAL A 60 4.43 -6.09 -2.67
C VAL A 60 5.64 -5.50 -1.96
N ALA A 61 5.41 -4.47 -1.15
CA ALA A 61 6.42 -3.78 -0.37
C ALA A 61 5.77 -3.03 0.79
N TRP A 62 6.59 -2.60 1.75
CA TRP A 62 6.21 -1.69 2.81
C TRP A 62 7.11 -0.47 2.77
N ILE A 63 6.55 0.70 3.03
CA ILE A 63 7.30 1.92 3.31
C ILE A 63 7.18 2.18 4.81
N GLU A 64 8.29 2.13 5.53
CA GLU A 64 8.35 2.56 6.91
C GLU A 64 8.79 4.01 6.98
N LEU A 65 7.97 4.84 7.61
CA LEU A 65 8.31 6.20 7.99
C LEU A 65 8.72 6.21 9.46
N TYR A 66 9.86 6.83 9.74
CA TYR A 66 10.35 7.06 11.09
C TYR A 66 10.86 8.48 11.21
N LEU A 67 10.74 9.03 12.41
CA LEU A 67 11.21 10.37 12.69
C LEU A 67 12.61 10.31 13.31
N ASP A 68 13.50 11.08 12.72
CA ASP A 68 14.85 11.33 13.20
C ASP A 68 14.96 12.83 13.49
N PHE A 69 14.76 13.19 14.77
CA PHE A 69 14.58 14.57 15.23
C PHE A 69 13.50 15.33 14.45
N SER A 70 13.90 16.25 13.56
CA SER A 70 13.00 17.05 12.73
C SER A 70 12.95 16.56 11.27
N VAL A 71 13.35 15.30 11.02
CA VAL A 71 13.42 14.72 9.67
C VAL A 71 12.61 13.44 9.64
N VAL A 72 11.61 13.37 8.76
CA VAL A 72 10.93 12.12 8.43
C VAL A 72 11.78 11.39 7.41
N LYS A 73 12.21 10.19 7.77
CA LYS A 73 12.99 9.31 6.90
C LYS A 73 12.14 8.12 6.50
N ALA A 74 12.24 7.74 5.23
CA ALA A 74 11.55 6.57 4.71
C ALA A 74 12.53 5.44 4.44
N ARG A 75 12.17 4.21 4.84
CA ARG A 75 12.84 2.97 4.45
C ARG A 75 11.83 2.08 3.74
N ALA A 76 12.29 1.34 2.74
CA ALA A 76 11.43 0.38 2.05
C ALA A 76 11.83 -1.06 2.39
N PHE A 77 10.82 -1.87 2.72
CA PHE A 77 10.96 -3.32 2.87
C PHE A 77 10.35 -3.98 1.65
N THR A 78 11.15 -4.77 0.97
CA THR A 78 10.83 -5.29 -0.36
C THR A 78 11.06 -6.79 -0.35
N THR A 79 10.35 -7.52 -1.20
CA THR A 79 10.71 -8.92 -1.46
C THR A 79 11.77 -8.99 -2.55
N ASN A 80 12.54 -10.07 -2.55
CA ASN A 80 13.54 -10.36 -3.59
C ASN A 80 12.90 -10.68 -4.96
N ILE A 81 11.58 -10.81 -5.01
CA ILE A 81 10.85 -11.20 -6.21
C ILE A 81 10.41 -9.95 -6.97
N LYS A 82 10.83 -9.84 -8.23
CA LYS A 82 10.49 -8.71 -9.11
C LYS A 82 9.07 -8.76 -9.68
N ARG A 83 8.45 -9.95 -9.73
CA ARG A 83 7.12 -10.22 -10.31
C ARG A 83 6.28 -11.05 -9.36
N PHE A 84 5.12 -10.54 -8.97
CA PHE A 84 4.19 -11.22 -8.07
C PHE A 84 3.12 -11.92 -8.89
N ASN A 85 2.99 -13.24 -8.69
CA ASN A 85 1.82 -13.97 -9.13
C ASN A 85 0.72 -13.81 -8.07
N ARG A 86 -0.54 -13.79 -8.51
CA ARG A 86 -1.71 -13.63 -7.63
C ARG A 86 -1.75 -14.77 -6.59
N GLY A 87 -1.94 -14.42 -5.31
CA GLY A 87 -2.06 -15.39 -4.21
C GLY A 87 -0.72 -15.88 -3.64
N PHE A 88 0.37 -15.18 -3.94
CA PHE A 88 1.69 -15.47 -3.38
C PHE A 88 1.86 -14.83 -1.98
N ARG A 89 2.54 -15.52 -1.07
CA ARG A 89 2.92 -14.99 0.25
C ARG A 89 4.37 -14.48 0.22
N PRO A 90 4.61 -13.16 0.15
CA PRO A 90 5.96 -12.62 0.10
C PRO A 90 6.73 -12.83 1.40
N ILE A 91 7.98 -13.30 1.25
CA ILE A 91 9.00 -13.23 2.30
C ILE A 91 9.71 -11.90 2.12
N TYR A 92 9.40 -10.94 2.99
CA TYR A 92 10.06 -9.64 2.98
C TYR A 92 11.47 -9.80 3.55
N LYS A 93 12.47 -9.33 2.81
CA LYS A 93 13.82 -9.19 3.32
C LYS A 93 14.09 -7.71 3.59
N ASN A 94 14.87 -7.45 4.63
CA ASN A 94 15.27 -6.09 4.95
C ASN A 94 16.27 -5.57 3.91
N ASN A 95 15.76 -4.95 2.85
CA ASN A 95 16.53 -4.17 1.87
C ASN A 95 16.44 -2.68 2.24
N SER A 96 16.81 -2.32 3.48
CA SER A 96 16.74 -0.96 4.02
C SER A 96 17.67 0.01 3.28
N LYS A 97 17.28 0.43 2.09
CA LYS A 97 17.77 1.67 1.49
C LYS A 97 16.83 2.79 1.90
N ILE A 98 17.40 3.95 2.25
CA ILE A 98 16.62 5.17 2.47
C ILE A 98 15.91 5.49 1.16
N ALA A 99 14.59 5.56 1.21
CA ALA A 99 13.76 5.86 0.04
C ALA A 99 13.75 7.36 -0.24
N PHE A 100 13.49 8.17 0.80
CA PHE A 100 13.51 9.63 0.76
C PHE A 100 13.60 10.20 2.18
N GLU A 101 13.85 11.51 2.27
CA GLU A 101 13.84 12.26 3.53
C GLU A 101 13.06 13.57 3.37
N VAL A 102 12.27 13.94 4.38
CA VAL A 102 11.52 15.19 4.44
C VAL A 102 11.86 15.93 5.72
N ARG A 103 12.36 17.16 5.59
CA ARG A 103 12.64 18.02 6.74
C ARG A 103 11.40 18.78 7.17
N ILE A 104 11.04 18.62 8.44
CA ILE A 104 9.98 19.36 9.13
C ILE A 104 10.59 20.64 9.72
N ASN A 105 10.37 21.76 9.05
CA ASN A 105 10.76 23.08 9.56
C ASN A 105 9.65 23.67 10.45
N LYS A 106 10.02 24.52 11.41
CA LYS A 106 9.07 25.17 12.34
C LYS A 106 7.94 25.94 11.66
N ASN A 107 8.14 26.38 10.41
CA ASN A 107 7.18 27.18 9.66
C ASN A 107 6.21 26.35 8.80
N LYS A 108 6.45 25.04 8.61
CA LYS A 108 5.59 24.18 7.76
C LYS A 108 4.36 23.69 8.50
N SER A 109 3.17 24.01 8.03
CA SER A 109 1.91 23.44 8.51
C SER A 109 1.89 21.90 8.39
N ASN A 110 0.99 21.23 9.12
CA ASN A 110 0.85 19.77 9.02
C ASN A 110 0.53 19.32 7.59
N ASN A 111 -0.29 20.08 6.88
CA ASN A 111 -0.67 19.78 5.49
C ASN A 111 0.55 19.86 4.56
N GLU A 112 1.38 20.90 4.67
CA GLU A 112 2.61 20.99 3.88
C GLU A 112 3.58 19.83 4.16
N ILE A 113 3.68 19.40 5.42
CA ILE A 113 4.49 18.22 5.79
C ILE A 113 3.94 16.96 5.13
N VAL A 114 2.62 16.77 5.16
CA VAL A 114 1.95 15.62 4.53
C VAL A 114 2.16 15.66 3.01
N ASP A 115 2.02 16.82 2.37
CA ASP A 115 2.23 16.98 0.92
C ASP A 115 3.66 16.66 0.51
N ASP A 116 4.66 17.07 1.29
CA ASP A 116 6.06 16.74 1.06
C ASP A 116 6.31 15.22 1.20
N ILE A 117 5.73 14.58 2.22
CA ILE A 117 5.84 13.13 2.42
C ILE A 117 5.19 12.38 1.26
N ILE A 118 3.98 12.78 0.84
CA ILE A 118 3.29 12.19 -0.31
C ILE A 118 4.12 12.37 -1.58
N SER A 119 4.69 13.55 -1.80
CA SER A 119 5.57 13.83 -2.94
C SER A 119 6.81 12.93 -2.93
N GLY A 120 7.41 12.70 -1.76
CA GLY A 120 8.51 11.75 -1.58
C GLY A 120 8.12 10.31 -1.89
N ILE A 121 6.96 9.86 -1.40
CA ILE A 121 6.39 8.54 -1.68
C ILE A 121 6.17 8.36 -3.18
N GLU A 122 5.51 9.32 -3.83
CA GLU A 122 5.17 9.26 -5.25
C GLU A 122 6.41 9.27 -6.15
N SER A 123 7.39 10.12 -5.85
CA SER A 123 8.67 10.16 -6.56
C SER A 123 9.39 8.80 -6.48
N TRP A 124 9.50 8.25 -5.28
CA TRP A 124 10.14 6.96 -5.06
C TRP A 124 9.37 5.81 -5.74
N LYS A 125 8.04 5.79 -5.61
CA LYS A 125 7.15 4.84 -6.28
C LYS A 125 7.34 4.88 -7.78
N ASN A 126 7.36 6.07 -8.38
CA ASN A 126 7.49 6.23 -9.84
C ASN A 126 8.87 5.78 -10.36
N TYR A 127 9.90 5.84 -9.53
CA TYR A 127 11.23 5.36 -9.91
C TYR A 127 11.35 3.83 -9.81
N TYR A 128 10.98 3.23 -8.67
CA TYR A 128 11.24 1.81 -8.38
C TYR A 128 10.03 0.87 -8.57
N TYR A 129 8.81 1.39 -8.40
CA TYR A 129 7.57 0.62 -8.26
C TYR A 129 6.44 1.19 -9.13
N LYS A 130 6.75 1.43 -10.41
CA LYS A 130 5.75 1.93 -11.38
C LYS A 130 4.49 1.07 -11.36
N ASN A 131 3.34 1.73 -11.49
CA ASN A 131 2.00 1.11 -11.52
C ASN A 131 1.59 0.39 -10.24
N ARG A 132 2.26 0.64 -9.10
CA ARG A 132 1.81 0.17 -7.79
C ARG A 132 0.86 1.17 -7.15
N TRP A 133 -0.01 0.66 -6.29
CA TRP A 133 -0.94 1.47 -5.53
C TRP A 133 -0.50 1.54 -4.07
N ILE A 134 -0.66 2.71 -3.46
CA ILE A 134 -0.31 2.95 -2.07
C ILE A 134 -1.48 3.69 -1.47
N ASP A 135 -1.99 3.19 -0.34
CA ASP A 135 -2.94 3.95 0.46
C ASP A 135 -2.20 4.76 1.50
N TYR A 136 -2.07 6.06 1.24
CA TYR A 136 -1.49 7.02 2.17
C TYR A 136 -2.53 8.04 2.67
N SER A 137 -3.82 7.77 2.49
CA SER A 137 -4.91 8.68 2.90
C SER A 137 -4.86 9.01 4.40
N PHE A 138 -4.47 8.03 5.20
CA PHE A 138 -4.35 8.16 6.65
C PHE A 138 -3.24 9.11 7.09
N LEU A 139 -2.25 9.46 6.25
CA LEU A 139 -1.17 10.39 6.64
C LEU A 139 -1.68 11.76 7.07
N SER A 140 -2.82 12.18 6.51
CA SER A 140 -3.52 13.42 6.87
C SER A 140 -3.98 13.45 8.33
N SER A 141 -4.26 12.29 8.92
CA SER A 141 -4.71 12.16 10.31
C SER A 141 -3.56 12.18 11.32
N VAL A 142 -2.31 12.12 10.85
CA VAL A 142 -1.13 12.10 11.70
C VAL A 142 -0.71 13.54 12.02
N SER A 143 -0.59 13.85 13.31
CA SER A 143 -0.05 15.12 13.77
C SER A 143 1.49 15.07 13.81
N TRP A 144 2.11 15.33 12.66
CA TRP A 144 3.57 15.22 12.48
C TRP A 144 4.35 16.20 13.34
N ARG A 145 3.78 17.38 13.61
CA ARG A 145 4.38 18.38 14.50
C ARG A 145 4.45 17.88 15.94
N ASP A 146 3.35 17.31 16.45
CA ASP A 146 3.31 16.80 17.82
C ASP A 146 4.33 15.67 18.02
N LEU A 147 4.57 14.86 16.97
CA LEU A 147 5.60 13.82 17.00
C LEU A 147 7.01 14.41 17.14
N VAL A 148 7.33 15.49 16.41
CA VAL A 148 8.60 16.20 16.52
C VAL A 148 8.78 16.84 17.90
N GLU A 149 7.74 17.50 18.42
CA GLU A 149 7.82 18.13 19.74
C GLU A 149 8.03 17.11 20.86
N LYS A 150 7.38 15.95 20.77
CA LYS A 150 7.59 14.85 21.72
C LYS A 150 9.02 14.30 21.64
N ALA A 151 9.53 14.11 20.42
CA ALA A 151 10.88 13.58 20.21
C ALA A 151 12.01 14.52 20.67
N ILE A 152 11.76 15.84 20.70
CA ILE A 152 12.73 16.83 21.23
C ILE A 152 12.73 16.85 22.77
N LYS A 153 11.59 16.54 23.39
CA LYS A 153 11.42 16.57 24.87
C LYS A 153 11.83 15.26 25.56
N SER A 154 11.92 14.16 24.82
CA SER A 154 12.38 12.85 25.30
C SER A 154 13.89 12.73 25.26
#